data_AF-A0A2N4TUP2-F1
#
_entry.id   AF-A0A2N4TUP2-F1
#
_cell.length_a   1.000
_cell.length_b   1.000
_cell.length_c   1.000
_cell.angle_alpha   90.00
_cell.angle_beta   90.00
_cell.angle_gamma   90.00
#
_symmetry.space_group_name_H-M   'P 1'
#
loop_
_entity.id
_entity.type
_entity.pdbx_description
1 polymer ?
#
loop_
_entity_poly.entity_id
_entity_poly.type
_entity_poly.pdbx_seq_one_letter_code
_entity_poly.pdbx_strand_id
1 'polypeptide(L)'
;MPQNLISYQLTSADLAAVDGALKTLEDRLASLIDLTPVQRRTLVKMGDKSEAFARKAVEVLNNNPNVLPGNFDLAELRRDLAGFDQLRSRLMRVARIHERMADSQLALGSDVMSATLEGYAFLKVAGQGEGLDAARKALAVRFSRGAKRKDDEAGRADERSSDEEQQAELS
;
A
#
# COMPACT_ATOMS: atom_id res chain seq x y z
N MET A 1 -18.03 -3.94 -25.17
CA MET A 1 -16.74 -3.39 -25.63
C MET A 1 -15.72 -3.70 -24.55
N PRO A 2 -14.54 -4.25 -24.88
CA PRO A 2 -13.53 -4.53 -23.89
C PRO A 2 -13.11 -3.23 -23.21
N GLN A 3 -12.97 -3.28 -21.89
CA GLN A 3 -12.47 -2.17 -21.08
C GLN A 3 -11.02 -1.85 -21.49
N ASN A 4 -10.71 -0.57 -21.68
CA ASN A 4 -9.37 -0.07 -21.98
C ASN A 4 -9.21 1.32 -21.33
N LEU A 5 -8.78 1.34 -20.07
CA LEU A 5 -8.61 2.52 -19.25
C LEU A 5 -7.30 3.25 -19.55
N ILE A 6 -6.24 2.53 -19.92
CA ILE A 6 -4.94 3.13 -20.24
C ILE A 6 -4.13 2.27 -21.23
N SER A 7 -3.44 2.95 -22.16
CA SER A 7 -2.35 2.34 -22.94
C SER A 7 -1.03 2.94 -22.46
N TYR A 8 -0.19 2.12 -21.84
CA TYR A 8 1.05 2.56 -21.22
C TYR A 8 2.16 1.54 -21.47
N GLN A 9 3.25 2.00 -22.07
CA GLN A 9 4.44 1.20 -22.33
C GLN A 9 5.68 2.07 -22.15
N LEU A 10 6.57 1.66 -21.25
CA LEU A 10 7.87 2.30 -21.09
C LEU A 10 8.86 1.76 -22.12
N THR A 11 9.68 2.63 -22.69
CA THR A 11 10.82 2.20 -23.51
C THR A 11 11.93 1.63 -22.62
N SER A 12 12.87 0.87 -23.20
CA SER A 12 14.05 0.41 -22.46
C SER A 12 14.90 1.56 -21.92
N ALA A 13 14.93 2.69 -22.62
CA ALA A 13 15.61 3.91 -22.17
C ALA A 13 14.91 4.52 -20.95
N ASP A 14 13.57 4.57 -20.94
CA ASP A 14 12.80 5.08 -19.80
C ASP A 14 12.98 4.18 -18.57
N LEU A 15 12.95 2.85 -18.74
CA LEU A 15 13.17 1.90 -17.66
C LEU A 15 14.55 2.11 -17.02
N ALA A 16 15.61 2.18 -17.84
CA ALA A 16 16.96 2.43 -17.35
C ALA A 16 17.08 3.80 -16.63
N ALA A 17 16.40 4.83 -17.13
CA ALA A 17 16.39 6.15 -16.50
C ALA A 17 15.67 6.13 -15.13
N VAL A 18 14.55 5.41 -15.03
CA VAL A 18 13.81 5.22 -13.77
C VAL A 18 14.67 4.46 -12.76
N ASP A 19 15.28 3.34 -13.16
CA ASP A 19 16.14 2.54 -12.27
C ASP A 19 17.36 3.35 -11.78
N GLY A 20 17.99 4.14 -12.66
CA GLY A 20 19.07 5.04 -12.29
C GLY A 20 18.63 6.13 -11.31
N ALA A 21 17.42 6.67 -11.46
CA ALA A 21 16.85 7.64 -10.53
C ALA A 21 16.54 7.03 -9.17
N LEU A 22 15.99 5.80 -9.13
CA LEU A 22 15.74 5.06 -7.89
C LEU A 22 17.05 4.78 -7.16
N LYS A 23 18.07 4.29 -7.86
CA LYS A 23 19.40 4.09 -7.28
C LYS A 23 19.98 5.38 -6.70
N THR A 24 19.82 6.50 -7.40
CA THR A 24 20.27 7.80 -6.89
C THR A 24 19.55 8.18 -5.60
N LEU A 25 18.24 7.90 -5.48
CA LEU A 25 17.49 8.15 -4.25
C LEU A 25 17.99 7.27 -3.10
N GLU A 26 18.19 5.96 -3.35
CA GLU A 26 18.73 5.01 -2.38
C GLU A 26 20.10 5.44 -1.87
N ASP A 27 21.03 5.77 -2.77
CA ASP A 27 22.39 6.17 -2.42
C ASP A 27 22.42 7.49 -1.63
N ARG A 28 21.54 8.45 -1.95
CA ARG A 28 21.48 9.76 -1.27
C ARG A 28 20.70 9.76 0.04
N LEU A 29 19.88 8.74 0.27
CA LEU A 29 19.05 8.60 1.47
C LEU A 29 19.48 7.40 2.33
N ALA A 30 20.68 6.87 2.11
CA ALA A 30 21.20 5.69 2.80
C ALA A 30 21.28 5.81 4.34
N SER A 31 21.26 7.04 4.89
CA SER A 31 21.27 7.29 6.33
C SER A 31 19.88 7.29 6.98
N LEU A 32 18.81 7.15 6.18
CA LEU A 32 17.45 7.03 6.73
C LEU A 32 17.30 5.70 7.47
N ILE A 33 16.36 5.67 8.42
CA ILE A 33 16.11 4.51 9.26
C ILE A 33 14.82 3.79 8.86
N ASP A 34 14.79 2.49 9.10
CA ASP A 34 13.59 1.67 9.01
C ASP A 34 13.03 1.38 10.40
N LEU A 35 11.75 1.69 10.59
CA LEU A 35 11.04 1.40 11.83
C LEU A 35 10.29 0.08 11.71
N THR A 36 10.48 -0.79 12.70
CA THR A 36 9.67 -1.99 12.86
C THR A 36 8.19 -1.62 13.12
N PRO A 37 7.25 -2.54 12.84
CA PRO A 37 5.83 -2.31 13.15
C PRO A 37 5.58 -1.97 14.63
N VAL A 38 6.36 -2.56 15.55
CA VAL A 38 6.27 -2.27 16.99
C VAL A 38 6.73 -0.85 17.30
N GLN A 39 7.92 -0.45 16.82
CA GLN A 39 8.43 0.92 17.00
C GLN A 39 7.44 1.97 16.45
N ARG A 40 6.89 1.75 15.25
CA ARG A 40 5.91 2.67 14.66
C ARG A 40 4.68 2.87 15.55
N ARG A 41 4.22 1.82 16.24
CA ARG A 41 3.05 1.89 17.13
C ARG A 41 3.35 2.65 18.41
N THR A 42 4.54 2.45 19.00
CA THR A 42 4.91 3.00 20.31
C THR A 42 5.40 4.45 20.29
N LEU A 43 5.87 4.96 19.14
CA LEU A 43 6.34 6.35 19.02
C LEU A 43 5.22 7.37 19.28
N VAL A 44 5.60 8.46 19.95
CA VAL A 44 4.81 9.70 20.03
C VAL A 44 4.73 10.28 18.62
N LYS A 45 3.51 10.51 18.13
CA LYS A 45 3.27 10.87 16.74
C LYS A 45 3.08 12.37 16.60
N MET A 46 3.76 12.94 15.60
CA MET A 46 3.54 14.29 15.16
C MET A 46 2.65 14.27 13.91
N GLY A 47 1.36 14.54 14.09
CA GLY A 47 0.44 14.84 12.99
C GLY A 47 0.24 16.34 12.86
N ASP A 48 -0.62 16.79 11.95
CA ASP A 48 -0.75 18.22 11.57
C ASP A 48 -0.92 19.16 12.78
N LYS A 49 -1.78 18.81 13.73
CA LYS A 49 -2.01 19.62 14.94
C LYS A 49 -0.81 19.65 15.88
N SER A 50 -0.15 18.51 16.09
CA SER A 50 1.02 18.43 16.96
C SER A 50 2.29 18.99 16.31
N GLU A 51 2.36 19.04 14.97
CA GLU A 51 3.42 19.74 14.25
C GLU A 51 3.37 21.24 14.50
N ALA A 52 2.20 21.87 14.40
CA ALA A 52 2.03 23.29 14.70
C ALA A 52 2.46 23.62 16.14
N PHE A 53 2.07 22.77 17.10
CA PHE A 53 2.54 22.87 18.49
C PHE A 53 4.06 22.75 18.59
N ALA A 54 4.67 21.71 17.99
CA ALA A 54 6.10 21.46 18.08
C ALA A 54 6.90 22.64 17.54
N ARG A 55 6.53 23.19 16.38
CA ARG A 55 7.18 24.38 15.80
C ARG A 55 7.12 25.58 16.74
N LYS A 56 5.96 25.85 17.33
CA LYS A 56 5.81 26.96 18.27
C LYS A 56 6.60 26.72 19.55
N ALA A 57 6.63 25.49 20.04
CA ALA A 57 7.43 25.10 21.19
C ALA A 57 8.93 25.32 20.91
N VAL A 58 9.45 24.89 19.76
CA VAL A 58 10.86 25.13 19.38
C VAL A 58 11.18 26.62 19.37
N GLU A 59 10.30 27.47 18.81
CA GLU A 59 10.47 28.93 18.83
C GLU A 59 10.53 29.49 20.27
N VAL A 60 9.58 29.11 21.12
CA VAL A 60 9.51 29.57 22.51
C VAL A 60 10.74 29.12 23.30
N LEU A 61 11.15 27.85 23.16
CA LEU A 61 12.31 27.29 23.83
C LEU A 61 13.62 27.95 23.37
N ASN A 62 13.74 28.28 22.08
CA ASN A 62 14.89 29.02 21.55
C ASN A 62 15.01 30.42 22.13
N ASN A 63 13.89 31.09 22.36
CA ASN A 63 13.87 32.43 22.94
C ASN A 63 14.06 32.43 24.46
N ASN A 64 13.87 31.28 25.12
CA ASN A 64 13.91 31.14 26.58
C ASN A 64 14.79 29.96 27.02
N PRO A 65 16.07 29.85 26.59
CA PRO A 65 16.89 28.66 26.86
C PRO A 65 17.11 28.41 28.36
N ASN A 66 17.05 29.45 29.19
CA ASN A 66 17.28 29.36 30.64
C ASN A 66 16.21 28.55 31.39
N VAL A 67 15.04 28.28 30.78
CA VAL A 67 13.99 27.44 31.39
C VAL A 67 14.29 25.94 31.25
N LEU A 68 15.24 25.58 30.39
CA LEU A 68 15.60 24.21 30.10
C LEU A 68 16.69 23.73 31.09
N PRO A 69 16.63 22.45 31.51
CA PRO A 69 17.70 21.87 32.30
C PRO A 69 18.98 21.76 31.45
N GLY A 70 20.15 21.79 32.10
CA GLY A 70 21.45 21.81 31.40
C GLY A 70 21.76 20.57 30.55
N ASN A 71 21.01 19.47 30.71
CA ASN A 71 21.14 18.26 29.90
C ASN A 71 20.19 18.21 28.69
N PHE A 72 19.40 19.27 28.45
CA PHE A 72 18.50 19.34 27.31
C PHE A 72 19.24 19.82 26.07
N ASP A 73 19.26 19.01 25.00
CA ASP A 73 19.89 19.38 23.74
C ASP A 73 18.92 20.16 22.83
N LEU A 74 18.86 21.47 23.04
CA LEU A 74 18.07 22.37 22.21
C LEU A 74 18.60 22.44 20.76
N ALA A 75 19.90 22.21 20.55
CA ALA A 75 20.47 22.24 19.21
C ALA A 75 20.03 21.01 18.41
N GLU A 76 19.95 19.84 19.04
CA GLU A 76 19.42 18.63 18.42
C GLU A 76 17.94 18.77 18.08
N LEU A 77 17.11 19.28 18.99
CA LEU A 77 15.69 19.53 18.70
C LEU A 77 15.48 20.39 17.43
N ARG A 78 16.35 21.40 17.24
CA ARG A 78 16.32 22.24 16.03
C ARG A 78 16.78 21.48 14.79
N ARG A 79 17.82 20.65 14.90
CA ARG A 79 18.31 19.81 13.80
C ARG A 79 17.23 18.81 13.37
N ASP A 80 16.53 18.20 14.32
CA ASP A 80 15.42 17.27 14.06
C ASP A 80 14.28 17.94 13.31
N LEU A 81 13.84 19.12 13.77
CA LEU A 81 12.78 19.87 13.09
C LEU A 81 13.19 20.28 11.66
N ALA A 82 14.44 20.69 11.47
CA ALA A 82 14.98 21.01 10.15
C ALA A 82 15.05 19.76 9.23
N GLY A 83 15.47 18.61 9.77
CA GLY A 83 15.50 17.33 9.05
C GLY A 83 14.09 16.86 8.66
N PHE A 84 13.13 17.00 9.57
CA PHE A 84 11.71 16.74 9.30
C PHE A 84 11.21 17.58 8.12
N ASP A 85 11.53 18.88 8.09
CA ASP A 85 11.14 19.79 7.00
C ASP A 85 11.74 19.42 5.66
N GLN A 86 13.00 18.98 5.67
CA GLN A 86 13.66 18.51 4.47
C GLN A 86 12.92 17.27 3.91
N LEU A 87 12.61 16.29 4.76
CA LEU A 87 11.93 15.06 4.32
C LEU A 87 10.50 15.30 3.83
N ARG A 88 9.75 16.20 4.46
CA ARG A 88 8.33 16.45 4.14
C ARG A 88 8.09 16.69 2.65
N SER A 89 8.87 17.59 2.04
CA SER A 89 8.75 17.91 0.61
C SER A 89 9.06 16.71 -0.31
N ARG A 90 10.05 15.90 0.04
CA ARG A 90 10.44 14.72 -0.76
C ARG A 90 9.39 13.62 -0.65
N LEU A 91 8.89 13.36 0.56
CA LEU A 91 7.83 12.38 0.80
C LEU A 91 6.58 12.71 -0.01
N MET A 92 6.14 13.97 -0.05
CA MET A 92 4.98 14.37 -0.86
C MET A 92 5.19 14.08 -2.36
N ARG A 93 6.39 14.36 -2.89
CA ARG A 93 6.70 14.12 -4.31
C ARG A 93 6.74 12.63 -4.64
N VAL A 94 7.39 11.83 -3.79
CA VAL A 94 7.46 10.37 -3.96
C VAL A 94 6.08 9.74 -3.83
N ALA A 95 5.28 10.16 -2.85
CA ALA A 95 3.91 9.67 -2.65
C ALA A 95 3.05 9.89 -3.90
N ARG A 96 3.11 11.07 -4.52
CA ARG A 96 2.37 11.38 -5.75
C ARG A 96 2.82 10.53 -6.95
N ILE A 97 4.11 10.24 -7.06
CA ILE A 97 4.62 9.34 -8.13
C ILE A 97 4.13 7.92 -7.88
N HIS A 98 4.25 7.44 -6.65
CA HIS A 98 3.79 6.12 -6.25
C HIS A 98 2.28 5.94 -6.47
N GLU A 99 1.46 6.91 -6.08
CA GLU A 99 0.01 6.90 -6.30
C GLU A 99 -0.32 6.76 -7.80
N ARG A 100 0.29 7.59 -8.66
CA ARG A 100 0.09 7.49 -10.12
C ARG A 100 0.53 6.14 -10.69
N MET A 101 1.64 5.59 -10.19
CA MET A 101 2.11 4.26 -10.59
C MET A 101 1.12 3.17 -10.16
N ALA A 102 0.64 3.22 -8.91
CA ALA A 102 -0.33 2.28 -8.37
C ALA A 102 -1.68 2.34 -9.11
N ASP A 103 -2.19 3.54 -9.39
CA ASP A 103 -3.42 3.74 -10.16
C ASP A 103 -3.30 3.21 -11.59
N SER A 104 -2.15 3.47 -12.24
CA SER A 104 -1.89 2.96 -13.59
C SER A 104 -1.78 1.45 -13.60
N GLN A 105 -1.13 0.85 -12.59
CA GLN A 105 -1.03 -0.59 -12.44
C GLN A 105 -2.41 -1.24 -12.23
N LEU A 106 -3.26 -0.62 -11.40
CA LEU A 106 -4.64 -1.05 -11.18
C LEU A 106 -5.45 -0.99 -12.47
N ALA A 107 -5.36 0.12 -13.22
CA ALA A 107 -6.06 0.30 -14.49
C ALA A 107 -5.63 -0.76 -15.52
N LEU A 108 -4.33 -0.95 -15.73
CA LEU A 108 -3.78 -1.98 -16.62
C LEU A 108 -4.24 -3.38 -16.19
N GLY A 109 -4.21 -3.68 -14.89
CA GLY A 109 -4.71 -4.94 -14.36
C GLY A 109 -6.20 -5.17 -14.65
N SER A 110 -7.01 -4.11 -14.54
CA SER A 110 -8.44 -4.16 -14.88
C SER A 110 -8.66 -4.43 -16.36
N ASP A 111 -7.92 -3.77 -17.24
CA ASP A 111 -8.01 -3.96 -18.69
C ASP A 111 -7.66 -5.41 -19.07
N VAL A 112 -6.55 -5.94 -18.55
CA VAL A 112 -6.13 -7.33 -18.75
C VAL A 112 -7.19 -8.31 -18.23
N MET A 113 -7.71 -8.09 -17.03
CA MET A 113 -8.68 -9.00 -16.42
C MET A 113 -10.02 -8.99 -17.16
N SER A 114 -10.52 -7.81 -17.54
CA SER A 114 -11.74 -7.67 -18.33
C SER A 114 -11.63 -8.37 -19.68
N ALA A 115 -10.54 -8.11 -20.43
CA ALA A 115 -10.33 -8.73 -21.73
C ALA A 115 -10.16 -10.26 -21.64
N THR A 116 -9.44 -10.76 -20.64
CA THR A 116 -9.24 -12.21 -20.46
C THR A 116 -10.50 -12.94 -19.99
N LEU A 117 -11.39 -12.29 -19.23
CA LEU A 117 -12.71 -12.84 -18.90
C LEU A 117 -13.60 -12.99 -20.14
N GLU A 118 -13.62 -11.95 -20.98
CA GLU A 118 -14.36 -11.99 -22.25
C GLU A 118 -13.79 -13.07 -23.19
N GLY A 119 -12.46 -13.15 -23.32
CA GLY A 119 -11.78 -14.20 -24.06
C GLY A 119 -12.10 -15.61 -23.53
N TYR A 120 -12.14 -15.79 -22.20
CA TYR A 120 -12.55 -17.05 -21.60
C TYR A 120 -14.02 -17.39 -21.87
N ALA A 121 -14.92 -16.39 -21.89
CA ALA A 121 -16.32 -16.61 -22.25
C ALA A 121 -16.45 -17.10 -23.70
N PHE A 122 -15.71 -16.52 -24.65
CA PHE A 122 -15.65 -17.02 -26.02
C PHE A 122 -15.10 -18.44 -26.08
N LEU A 123 -14.02 -18.74 -25.36
CA LEU A 123 -13.46 -20.09 -25.28
C LEU A 123 -14.47 -21.13 -24.75
N LYS A 124 -15.34 -20.75 -23.81
CA LYS A 124 -16.40 -21.63 -23.31
C LYS A 124 -17.48 -21.95 -24.34
N VAL A 125 -17.78 -21.01 -25.23
CA VAL A 125 -18.83 -21.13 -26.25
C VAL A 125 -18.29 -21.81 -27.51
N ALA A 126 -17.18 -21.33 -28.04
CA ALA A 126 -16.60 -21.80 -29.30
C ALA A 126 -15.68 -23.02 -29.14
N GLY A 127 -15.07 -23.23 -27.96
CA GLY A 127 -14.11 -24.32 -27.75
C GLY A 127 -14.72 -25.70 -27.47
N GLN A 128 -16.05 -25.83 -27.47
CA GLN A 128 -16.71 -27.14 -27.34
C GLN A 128 -16.62 -27.91 -28.65
N GLY A 129 -15.89 -29.02 -28.65
CA GLY A 129 -15.71 -29.87 -29.84
C GLY A 129 -14.44 -29.58 -30.65
N GLU A 130 -13.69 -28.52 -30.35
CA GLU A 130 -12.44 -28.18 -31.05
C GLU A 130 -11.15 -28.65 -30.32
N GLY A 131 -11.27 -29.59 -29.38
CA GLY A 131 -10.10 -30.12 -28.63
C GLY A 131 -9.50 -29.14 -27.60
N LEU A 132 -10.15 -28.00 -27.35
CA LEU A 132 -9.70 -26.96 -26.40
C LEU A 132 -10.11 -27.22 -24.94
N ASP A 133 -10.65 -28.40 -24.63
CA ASP A 133 -11.13 -28.74 -23.29
C ASP A 133 -10.06 -28.69 -22.20
N ALA A 134 -8.82 -29.08 -22.53
CA ALA A 134 -7.70 -29.00 -21.60
C ALA A 134 -7.37 -27.53 -21.24
N ALA A 135 -7.34 -26.65 -22.25
CA ALA A 135 -7.11 -25.22 -22.06
C ALA A 135 -8.26 -24.56 -21.25
N ARG A 136 -9.51 -24.92 -21.56
CA ARG A 136 -10.69 -24.45 -20.81
C ARG A 136 -10.64 -24.88 -19.33
N LYS A 137 -10.27 -26.14 -19.07
CA LYS A 137 -10.11 -26.66 -17.70
C LYS A 137 -8.98 -25.95 -16.94
N ALA A 138 -7.85 -25.69 -17.60
CA ALA A 138 -6.73 -24.96 -16.99
C ALA A 138 -7.14 -23.56 -16.51
N LEU A 139 -7.91 -22.83 -17.33
CA LEU A 139 -8.42 -21.51 -16.94
C LEU A 139 -9.55 -21.58 -15.90
N ALA A 140 -10.36 -22.65 -15.91
CA ALA A 140 -11.47 -22.85 -14.97
C ALA A 140 -11.03 -22.98 -13.50
N VAL A 141 -9.77 -23.35 -13.24
CA VAL A 141 -9.19 -23.48 -11.89
C VAL A 141 -9.34 -22.20 -11.06
N ARG A 142 -9.37 -21.03 -11.71
CA ARG A 142 -9.59 -19.75 -11.03
C ARG A 142 -10.96 -19.70 -10.32
N PHE A 143 -11.99 -20.29 -10.92
CA PHE A 143 -13.36 -20.21 -10.41
C PHE A 143 -13.66 -21.30 -9.37
N SER A 144 -12.94 -22.42 -9.38
CA SER A 144 -13.12 -23.49 -8.38
C SER A 144 -12.66 -23.08 -6.97
N ARG A 145 -11.70 -22.15 -6.86
CA ARG A 145 -11.27 -21.60 -5.56
C ARG A 145 -12.31 -20.68 -4.89
N GLY A 146 -13.19 -20.05 -5.68
CA GLY A 146 -14.25 -19.18 -5.16
C GLY A 146 -15.38 -19.96 -4.47
N ALA A 147 -15.72 -21.15 -4.98
CA ALA A 147 -16.68 -22.05 -4.36
C ALA A 147 -16.20 -22.52 -2.98
N LYS A 148 -14.92 -22.90 -2.88
CA LYS A 148 -14.33 -23.37 -1.62
C LYS A 148 -14.29 -22.29 -0.52
N ARG A 149 -13.97 -21.04 -0.87
CA ARG A 149 -14.02 -19.91 0.08
C ARG A 149 -15.43 -19.61 0.59
N LYS A 150 -16.45 -19.76 -0.27
CA LYS A 150 -17.84 -19.51 0.10
C LYS A 150 -18.38 -20.61 1.02
N ASP A 151 -17.95 -21.86 0.81
CA ASP A 151 -18.27 -22.99 1.70
C ASP A 151 -17.51 -22.88 3.04
N ASP A 152 -16.25 -22.43 3.03
CA ASP A 152 -15.46 -22.19 4.24
C ASP A 152 -16.00 -21.01 5.08
N GLU A 153 -16.49 -19.93 4.44
CA GLU A 153 -17.15 -18.81 5.12
C GLU A 153 -18.55 -19.18 5.64
N ALA A 154 -19.31 -19.99 4.90
CA ALA A 154 -20.61 -20.48 5.33
C ALA A 154 -20.49 -21.44 6.52
N GLY A 155 -19.54 -22.38 6.49
CA GLY A 155 -19.30 -23.30 7.60
C GLY A 155 -18.82 -22.59 8.87
N ARG A 156 -18.00 -21.54 8.72
CA ARG A 156 -17.49 -20.75 9.86
C ARG A 156 -18.50 -19.75 10.43
N ALA A 157 -19.57 -19.44 9.68
CA ALA A 157 -20.69 -18.65 10.18
C ALA A 157 -21.68 -19.54 10.95
N ASP A 158 -21.90 -20.79 10.48
CA ASP A 158 -22.77 -21.79 11.10
C ASP A 158 -22.21 -22.31 12.45
N GLU A 159 -20.89 -22.47 12.55
CA GLU A 159 -20.22 -22.79 13.83
C GLU A 159 -20.35 -21.66 14.87
N ARG A 160 -20.31 -20.39 14.45
CA ARG A 160 -20.44 -19.25 15.39
C ARG A 160 -21.86 -19.06 15.89
N SER A 161 -22.88 -19.30 15.06
CA SER A 161 -24.27 -19.25 15.52
C SER A 161 -24.59 -20.39 16.49
N SER A 162 -24.00 -21.56 16.27
CA SER A 162 -24.15 -22.72 17.16
C SER A 162 -23.53 -22.48 18.55
N ASP A 163 -22.35 -21.84 18.59
CA ASP A 163 -21.65 -21.51 19.84
C ASP A 163 -22.37 -20.38 20.63
N GLU A 164 -23.00 -19.43 19.94
CA GLU A 164 -23.78 -18.35 20.57
C GLU A 164 -25.14 -18.84 21.11
N GLU A 165 -25.82 -19.75 20.42
CA GLU A 165 -27.06 -20.37 20.92
C GLU A 165 -26.81 -21.28 22.13
N GLN A 166 -25.72 -22.05 22.14
CA GLN A 166 -25.36 -22.89 23.30
C GLN A 166 -24.95 -22.09 24.54
N GLN A 167 -24.37 -20.89 24.37
CA GLN A 167 -24.05 -20.02 25.50
C GLN A 167 -25.29 -19.30 26.08
N ALA A 168 -26.32 -19.07 25.25
CA ALA A 168 -27.58 -18.46 25.68
C ALA A 168 -28.49 -19.43 26.45
N GLU A 169 -28.44 -20.74 26.16
CA GLU A 169 -29.22 -21.76 26.90
C GLU A 169 -28.62 -22.16 28.26
N LEU A 170 -27.37 -21.79 28.54
CA LEU A 170 -26.67 -22.11 29.79
C LEU A 170 -26.64 -20.94 30.80
N SER A 171 -27.35 -19.84 30.53
CA SER A 171 -27.48 -18.65 31.40
C SER A 171 -28.91 -18.48 31.89
#